data_AF-A0A8H4JUV6-F1
#
_entry.id   AF-A0A8H4JUV6-F1
#
_cell.length_a   1.000
_cell.length_b   1.000
_cell.length_c   1.000
_cell.angle_alpha   90.00
_cell.angle_beta   90.00
_cell.angle_gamma   90.00
#
_symmetry.space_group_name_H-M   'P 1'
#
loop_
_entity.id
_entity.type
_entity.pdbx_description
1 polymer ?
#
loop_
_entity_poly.entity_id
_entity_poly.type
_entity_poly.pdbx_seq_one_letter_code
_entity_poly.pdbx_strand_id
1 'polypeptide(L)'
;MAGQKVRTAGCPDLAVRDEDVLDTWFSAGLWPFVTLGWPNDSPDLSRLFPTSLLETGWDIIPFWVARMIFLSIKLTGKVPFSEVFCHSLIRDSDGRKMSKSLGNVVDPLDVIRGIELEALHDKLLTGNLAPTEVKRAAAYQKTAFPQGIPECGADALHFSLICYTTGGGDINFDVNVIHGYRRFCNKIWNAS
;
A
#
# COMPACT_ATOMS: atom_id res chain seq x y z
N MET A 1 16.68 -6.96 -28.61
CA MET A 1 18.05 -6.87 -28.06
C MET A 1 18.61 -8.28 -28.07
N ALA A 2 19.79 -8.52 -28.65
CA ALA A 2 20.34 -9.88 -28.75
C ALA A 2 20.67 -10.43 -27.35
N GLY A 3 20.04 -11.54 -26.96
CA GLY A 3 20.28 -12.22 -25.68
C GLY A 3 21.75 -12.57 -25.48
N GLN A 4 22.25 -12.38 -24.26
CA GLN A 4 23.64 -12.64 -23.89
C GLN A 4 23.93 -14.14 -23.99
N LYS A 5 24.76 -14.52 -24.96
CA LYS A 5 25.11 -15.91 -25.28
C LYS A 5 26.30 -16.36 -24.44
N VAL A 6 26.13 -17.43 -23.66
CA VAL A 6 27.15 -17.93 -22.72
C VAL A 6 27.50 -19.37 -23.05
N ARG A 7 28.79 -19.73 -23.01
CA ARG A 7 29.23 -21.13 -23.11
C ARG A 7 29.17 -21.76 -21.72
N THR A 8 28.32 -22.76 -21.54
CA THR A 8 28.22 -23.53 -20.30
C THR A 8 29.10 -24.78 -20.37
N ALA A 9 29.82 -25.10 -19.30
CA ALA A 9 30.65 -26.31 -19.24
C ALA A 9 29.77 -27.56 -19.44
N GLY A 10 30.04 -28.35 -20.48
CA GLY A 10 29.34 -29.60 -20.78
C GLY A 10 28.27 -29.56 -21.87
N CYS A 11 27.98 -28.39 -22.46
CA CYS A 11 27.10 -28.30 -23.64
C CYS A 11 27.89 -27.73 -24.84
N PRO A 12 27.95 -28.43 -25.99
CA PRO A 12 28.65 -27.93 -27.17
C PRO A 12 27.92 -26.76 -27.85
N ASP A 13 26.62 -26.59 -27.57
CA ASP A 13 25.81 -25.52 -28.12
C ASP A 13 25.87 -24.24 -27.26
N LEU A 14 25.68 -23.11 -27.93
CA LEU A 14 25.66 -21.79 -27.32
C LEU A 14 24.36 -21.64 -26.50
N ALA A 15 24.46 -21.61 -25.17
CA ALA A 15 23.29 -21.40 -24.33
C ALA A 15 22.80 -19.95 -24.45
N VAL A 16 21.48 -19.80 -24.62
CA VAL A 16 20.79 -18.50 -24.66
C VAL A 16 19.99 -18.37 -23.37
N ARG A 17 20.10 -17.21 -22.71
CA ARG A 17 19.28 -16.91 -21.52
C ARG A 17 17.82 -16.86 -21.92
N ASP A 18 16.96 -17.42 -21.08
CA ASP A 18 15.51 -17.28 -21.22
C ASP A 18 15.11 -15.79 -21.25
N GLU A 19 14.14 -15.48 -22.11
CA GLU A 19 13.59 -14.13 -22.26
C GLU A 19 12.43 -13.88 -21.28
N ASP A 20 11.91 -14.93 -20.65
CA ASP A 20 10.83 -14.84 -19.67
C ASP A 20 11.22 -14.06 -18.41
N VAL A 21 10.21 -13.46 -17.78
CA VAL A 21 10.32 -12.72 -16.53
C VAL A 21 9.52 -13.41 -15.43
N LEU A 22 9.95 -13.22 -14.19
CA LEU A 22 9.26 -13.80 -13.05
C LEU A 22 8.02 -12.97 -12.67
N ASP A 23 7.01 -13.65 -12.15
CA ASP A 23 5.85 -13.05 -11.51
C ASP A 23 6.29 -12.08 -10.40
N THR A 24 5.64 -10.91 -10.30
CA THR A 24 5.92 -9.92 -9.25
C THR A 24 5.70 -10.52 -7.85
N TRP A 25 4.75 -11.45 -7.72
CA TRP A 25 4.51 -12.13 -6.45
C TRP A 25 5.60 -13.14 -6.07
N PHE A 26 6.43 -13.58 -7.03
CA PHE A 26 7.60 -14.39 -6.71
C PHE A 26 8.63 -13.57 -5.95
N SER A 27 9.02 -12.39 -6.46
CA SER A 27 9.99 -11.53 -5.78
C SER A 27 9.44 -10.95 -4.48
N ALA A 28 8.18 -10.50 -4.47
CA ALA A 28 7.54 -9.99 -3.25
C ALA A 28 7.43 -11.05 -2.14
N GLY A 29 7.30 -12.33 -2.50
CA GLY A 29 7.29 -13.44 -1.54
C GLY A 29 8.64 -13.71 -0.90
N LEU A 30 9.76 -13.23 -1.46
CA LEU A 30 11.10 -13.37 -0.88
C LEU A 30 11.45 -12.24 0.10
N TRP A 31 10.57 -11.22 0.23
CA TRP A 31 10.79 -10.02 1.03
C TRP A 31 11.30 -10.26 2.46
N PRO A 32 10.79 -11.24 3.24
CA PRO A 32 11.15 -11.38 4.66
C PRO A 32 12.62 -11.64 4.95
N PHE A 33 13.38 -12.18 3.98
CA PHE A 33 14.78 -12.56 4.17
C PHE A 33 15.73 -11.96 3.12
N VAL A 34 15.26 -11.67 1.91
CA VAL A 34 16.07 -10.98 0.89
C VAL A 34 16.50 -9.58 1.35
N THR A 35 15.60 -8.85 2.01
CA THR A 35 15.89 -7.51 2.55
C THR A 35 16.95 -7.52 3.63
N LEU A 36 17.19 -8.68 4.25
CA LEU A 36 18.18 -8.87 5.32
C LEU A 36 19.52 -9.40 4.79
N GLY A 37 19.65 -9.56 3.47
CA GLY A 37 20.90 -9.94 2.81
C GLY A 37 20.97 -11.40 2.33
N TRP A 38 19.89 -12.19 2.45
CA TRP A 38 19.82 -13.51 1.81
C TRP A 38 19.99 -13.38 0.28
N PRO A 39 20.73 -14.28 -0.40
CA PRO A 39 21.22 -15.58 0.07
C PRO A 39 22.55 -15.57 0.83
N ASN A 40 23.15 -14.41 1.07
CA ASN A 40 24.38 -14.32 1.85
C ASN A 40 24.07 -14.45 3.35
N ASP A 41 25.05 -14.93 4.12
CA ASP A 41 24.94 -15.04 5.58
C ASP A 41 25.25 -13.69 6.23
N SER A 42 24.30 -12.76 6.10
CA SER A 42 24.38 -11.41 6.65
C SER A 42 24.09 -11.41 8.15
N PRO A 43 24.80 -10.57 8.95
CA PRO A 43 24.48 -10.39 10.37
C PRO A 43 23.00 -10.05 10.62
N ASP A 44 22.39 -9.25 9.75
CA ASP A 44 20.98 -8.87 9.88
C ASP A 44 20.04 -10.05 9.67
N LEU A 45 20.35 -10.95 8.73
CA LEU A 45 19.58 -12.18 8.52
C LEU A 45 19.60 -13.05 9.77
N SER A 46 20.75 -13.18 10.43
CA SER A 46 20.87 -13.98 11.66
C SER A 46 20.11 -13.37 12.86
N ARG A 47 20.01 -12.04 12.92
CA ARG A 47 19.49 -11.31 14.08
C ARG A 47 18.00 -10.97 13.96
N LEU A 48 17.52 -10.70 12.75
CA LEU A 48 16.20 -10.13 12.49
C LEU A 48 15.21 -11.12 11.87
N PHE A 49 15.66 -12.30 11.42
CA PHE A 49 14.82 -13.32 10.81
C PHE A 49 14.74 -14.59 11.66
N PRO A 50 13.53 -15.11 11.96
CA PRO A 50 12.19 -14.60 11.57
C PRO A 50 11.76 -13.31 12.26
N THR A 51 10.83 -12.57 11.64
CA THR A 51 10.25 -11.37 12.26
C THR A 51 9.12 -11.73 13.23
N SER A 52 8.73 -10.80 14.10
CA SER A 52 7.62 -10.99 15.04
C SER A 52 6.26 -10.78 14.38
N LEU A 53 6.09 -9.68 13.66
CA LEU A 53 4.80 -9.21 13.16
C LEU A 53 4.88 -8.81 11.68
N LEU A 54 3.90 -9.24 10.90
CA LEU A 54 3.58 -8.68 9.58
C LEU A 54 2.25 -7.92 9.66
N GLU A 55 2.27 -6.63 9.34
CA GLU A 55 1.06 -5.82 9.21
C GLU A 55 0.70 -5.66 7.73
N THR A 56 -0.55 -5.94 7.37
CA THR A 56 -1.02 -5.82 5.99
C THR A 56 -2.54 -5.81 5.88
N GLY A 57 -3.07 -5.37 4.74
CA GLY A 57 -4.49 -5.46 4.42
C GLY A 57 -4.90 -6.92 4.16
N TRP A 58 -6.14 -7.25 4.50
CA TRP A 58 -6.64 -8.62 4.34
C TRP A 58 -6.77 -9.07 2.87
N ASP A 59 -6.77 -8.14 1.90
CA ASP A 59 -6.99 -8.46 0.47
C ASP A 59 -5.80 -9.14 -0.21
N ILE A 60 -4.59 -9.04 0.33
CA ILE A 60 -3.38 -9.65 -0.26
C ILE A 60 -2.87 -10.88 0.50
N ILE A 61 -3.63 -11.43 1.44
CA ILE A 61 -3.27 -12.68 2.14
C ILE A 61 -2.98 -13.83 1.17
N PRO A 62 -3.84 -14.14 0.17
CA PRO A 62 -3.60 -15.29 -0.71
C PRO A 62 -2.39 -15.07 -1.63
N PHE A 63 -2.14 -13.83 -2.05
CA PHE A 63 -1.13 -13.51 -3.06
C PHE A 63 0.25 -13.25 -2.46
N TRP A 64 0.32 -12.63 -1.28
CA TRP A 64 1.57 -12.18 -0.68
C TRP A 64 1.94 -12.98 0.56
N VAL A 65 1.08 -12.96 1.59
CA VAL A 65 1.35 -13.59 2.90
C VAL A 65 1.60 -15.09 2.74
N ALA A 66 0.71 -15.79 2.02
CA ALA A 66 0.87 -17.22 1.77
C ALA A 66 2.17 -17.54 1.02
N ARG A 67 2.54 -16.74 0.01
CA ARG A 67 3.78 -16.97 -0.76
C ARG A 67 5.03 -16.71 0.07
N MET A 68 5.01 -15.70 0.94
CA MET A 68 6.09 -15.47 1.90
C MET A 68 6.30 -16.71 2.78
N ILE A 69 5.21 -17.28 3.30
CA ILE A 69 5.28 -18.51 4.12
C ILE A 69 5.85 -19.67 3.30
N PHE A 70 5.31 -19.97 2.12
CA PHE A 70 5.76 -21.10 1.30
C PHE A 70 7.23 -20.98 0.89
N LEU A 71 7.64 -19.82 0.36
CA LEU A 71 9.00 -19.60 -0.12
C LEU A 71 10.00 -19.58 1.04
N SER A 72 9.64 -18.94 2.16
CA SER A 72 10.47 -18.92 3.36
C SER A 72 10.72 -20.33 3.89
N ILE A 73 9.67 -21.14 4.05
CA ILE A 73 9.82 -22.53 4.50
C ILE A 73 10.67 -23.33 3.51
N LYS A 74 10.43 -23.14 2.20
CA LYS A 74 11.16 -23.89 1.17
C LYS A 74 12.65 -23.53 1.10
N LEU A 75 13.00 -22.26 1.27
CA LEU A 75 14.36 -21.76 1.05
C LEU A 75 15.19 -21.64 2.32
N THR A 76 14.54 -21.41 3.47
CA THR A 76 15.22 -21.16 4.75
C THR A 76 14.85 -22.18 5.84
N GLY A 77 13.80 -22.97 5.64
CA GLY A 77 13.29 -23.91 6.63
C GLY A 77 12.54 -23.25 7.80
N LYS A 78 12.35 -21.94 7.78
CA LYS A 78 11.71 -21.17 8.86
C LYS A 78 10.40 -20.52 8.39
N VAL A 79 9.45 -20.37 9.31
CA VAL A 79 8.27 -19.50 9.11
C VAL A 79 8.74 -18.04 9.19
N PRO A 80 8.32 -17.15 8.27
CA PRO A 80 8.93 -15.82 8.14
C PRO A 80 8.54 -14.83 9.23
N PHE A 81 7.34 -14.98 9.81
CA PHE A 81 6.80 -14.12 10.86
C PHE A 81 5.97 -14.95 11.84
N SER A 82 5.91 -14.52 13.11
CA SER A 82 5.15 -15.21 14.15
C SER A 82 3.66 -14.84 14.15
N GLU A 83 3.35 -13.58 13.84
CA GLU A 83 1.99 -13.04 13.84
C GLU A 83 1.72 -12.24 12.56
N VAL A 84 0.46 -12.23 12.12
CA VAL A 84 -0.03 -11.39 11.02
C VAL A 84 -1.17 -10.54 11.53
N PHE A 85 -0.99 -9.22 11.53
CA PHE A 85 -2.04 -8.26 11.85
C PHE A 85 -2.70 -7.78 10.56
N CYS A 86 -3.96 -8.18 10.37
CA CYS A 86 -4.76 -7.79 9.22
C CYS A 86 -5.56 -6.54 9.53
N HIS A 87 -5.12 -5.39 9.02
CA HIS A 87 -5.86 -4.14 9.18
C HIS A 87 -6.99 -4.03 8.15
N SER A 88 -7.97 -3.19 8.49
CA SER A 88 -9.11 -2.87 7.63
C SER A 88 -8.69 -2.16 6.35
N LEU A 89 -9.48 -2.31 5.28
CA LEU A 89 -9.26 -1.59 4.04
C LEU A 89 -10.02 -0.26 4.06
N ILE A 90 -9.40 0.76 3.47
CA ILE A 90 -10.02 2.07 3.36
C ILE A 90 -10.91 2.12 2.11
N ARG A 91 -12.15 2.57 2.32
CA ARG A 91 -13.20 2.78 1.31
C ARG A 91 -13.50 4.26 1.19
N ASP A 92 -14.10 4.65 0.07
CA ASP A 92 -14.68 6.00 -0.04
C ASP A 92 -15.87 6.17 0.92
N SER A 93 -16.41 7.38 1.02
CA SER A 93 -17.53 7.66 1.92
C SER A 93 -18.82 6.92 1.54
N ASP A 94 -18.95 6.51 0.28
CA ASP A 94 -20.04 5.66 -0.24
C ASP A 94 -19.80 4.15 0.00
N GLY A 95 -18.66 3.76 0.60
CA GLY A 95 -18.31 2.37 0.90
C GLY A 95 -17.72 1.57 -0.29
N ARG A 96 -17.34 2.23 -1.40
CA ARG A 96 -16.64 1.56 -2.51
C ARG A 96 -15.16 1.44 -2.22
N LYS A 97 -14.53 0.40 -2.78
CA LYS A 97 -13.08 0.26 -2.72
C LYS A 97 -12.44 1.50 -3.35
N MET A 98 -11.48 2.11 -2.64
CA MET A 98 -10.67 3.15 -3.26
C MET A 98 -9.73 2.53 -4.30
N SER A 99 -9.77 3.03 -5.53
CA SER A 99 -8.86 2.59 -6.58
C SER A 99 -8.59 3.69 -7.59
N LYS A 100 -7.36 3.70 -8.13
CA LYS A 100 -6.95 4.66 -9.16
C LYS A 100 -7.85 4.61 -10.40
N SER A 101 -8.38 3.42 -10.74
CA SER A 101 -9.29 3.23 -11.87
C SER A 101 -10.67 3.86 -11.69
N LEU A 102 -11.14 4.03 -10.44
CA LEU A 102 -12.43 4.64 -10.13
C LEU A 102 -12.33 6.15 -9.87
N GLY A 103 -11.13 6.68 -9.69
CA GLY A 103 -10.92 8.12 -9.43
C GLY A 103 -11.41 8.60 -8.07
N ASN A 104 -11.78 7.68 -7.18
CA ASN A 104 -12.23 7.97 -5.82
C ASN A 104 -11.09 7.93 -4.79
N VAL A 105 -9.83 7.95 -5.24
CA VAL A 105 -8.66 7.96 -4.35
C VAL A 105 -8.51 9.36 -3.76
N VAL A 106 -8.45 9.43 -2.44
CA VAL A 106 -8.04 10.63 -1.72
C VAL A 106 -6.55 10.53 -1.43
N ASP A 107 -5.77 11.50 -1.92
CA ASP A 107 -4.34 11.57 -1.65
C ASP A 107 -4.10 11.96 -0.17
N PRO A 108 -3.33 11.20 0.61
CA PRO A 108 -3.05 11.56 2.00
C PRO A 108 -2.38 12.92 2.13
N LEU A 109 -1.59 13.36 1.14
CA LEU A 109 -0.96 14.68 1.17
C LEU A 109 -1.97 15.82 1.05
N ASP A 110 -3.05 15.61 0.30
CA ASP A 110 -4.14 16.57 0.17
C ASP A 110 -4.91 16.72 1.48
N VAL A 111 -5.04 15.64 2.26
CA VAL A 111 -5.64 15.69 3.59
C VAL A 111 -4.70 16.39 4.59
N ILE A 112 -3.40 16.14 4.49
CA ILE A 112 -2.41 16.75 5.40
C ILE A 112 -2.31 18.26 5.16
N ARG A 113 -2.20 18.68 3.89
CA ARG A 113 -1.89 20.07 3.50
C ARG A 113 -3.11 20.89 3.07
N GLY A 114 -4.24 20.24 2.86
CA GLY A 114 -5.40 20.84 2.22
C GLY A 114 -5.23 20.94 0.70
N ILE A 115 -6.36 20.95 -0.02
CA ILE A 115 -6.40 21.21 -1.46
C ILE A 115 -7.74 21.84 -1.85
N GLU A 116 -7.70 22.83 -2.73
CA GLU A 116 -8.90 23.44 -3.31
C GLU A 116 -9.60 22.49 -4.30
N LEU A 117 -10.91 22.68 -4.48
CA LEU A 117 -11.73 21.83 -5.34
C LEU A 117 -11.24 21.81 -6.81
N GLU A 118 -10.83 22.96 -7.34
CA GLU A 118 -10.32 23.08 -8.71
C GLU A 118 -9.06 22.23 -8.91
N ALA A 119 -8.10 22.32 -7.97
CA ALA A 119 -6.88 21.53 -8.03
C ALA A 119 -7.15 20.02 -7.87
N LEU A 120 -8.18 19.65 -7.09
CA LEU A 120 -8.62 18.27 -6.95
C LEU A 120 -9.22 17.72 -8.27
N HIS A 121 -9.98 18.54 -9.00
CA HIS A 121 -10.48 18.18 -10.33
C HIS A 121 -9.35 18.07 -11.37
N ASP A 122 -8.36 18.97 -11.34
CA ASP A 122 -7.23 18.93 -12.27
C ASP A 122 -6.44 17.62 -12.14
N LYS A 123 -6.29 17.11 -10.92
CA LYS A 123 -5.66 15.79 -10.69
C LYS A 123 -6.41 14.65 -11.39
N LEU A 124 -7.74 14.70 -11.48
CA LEU A 124 -8.50 13.67 -12.21
C LEU A 124 -8.16 13.66 -13.71
N LEU A 125 -7.84 14.82 -14.28
CA LEU A 125 -7.52 14.97 -15.71
C LEU A 125 -6.13 14.45 -16.06
N THR A 126 -5.21 14.43 -15.10
CA THR A 126 -3.85 13.86 -15.29
C THR A 126 -3.83 12.33 -15.28
N GLY A 127 -4.85 11.69 -14.73
CA GLY A 127 -4.92 10.25 -14.56
C GLY A 127 -5.33 9.51 -15.84
N ASN A 128 -4.97 8.22 -15.91
CA ASN A 128 -5.43 7.31 -16.97
C ASN A 128 -6.83 6.75 -16.65
N LEU A 129 -7.82 7.63 -16.53
CA LEU A 129 -9.21 7.27 -16.22
C LEU A 129 -10.10 7.29 -17.47
N ALA A 130 -11.09 6.40 -17.49
CA ALA A 130 -12.12 6.45 -18.51
C ALA A 130 -12.91 7.78 -18.40
N PRO A 131 -13.30 8.43 -19.52
CA PRO A 131 -14.01 9.70 -19.49
C PRO A 131 -15.32 9.68 -18.68
N THR A 132 -15.97 8.51 -18.57
CA THR A 132 -17.16 8.29 -17.75
C THR A 132 -16.85 8.36 -16.26
N GLU A 133 -15.74 7.73 -15.84
CA GLU A 133 -15.31 7.75 -14.44
C GLU A 133 -14.80 9.12 -14.03
N VAL A 134 -14.16 9.88 -14.93
CA VAL A 134 -13.78 11.28 -14.65
C VAL A 134 -15.00 12.13 -14.30
N LYS A 135 -16.09 12.03 -15.08
CA LYS A 135 -17.34 12.77 -14.80
C LYS A 135 -17.96 12.37 -13.46
N ARG A 136 -17.94 11.07 -13.15
CA ARG A 136 -18.48 10.53 -11.90
C ARG A 136 -17.65 10.94 -10.70
N ALA A 137 -16.33 10.86 -10.80
CA ALA A 137 -15.39 11.27 -9.76
C ALA A 137 -15.48 12.78 -9.51
N ALA A 138 -15.58 13.60 -10.56
CA ALA A 138 -15.77 15.05 -10.41
C ALA A 138 -17.12 15.39 -9.76
N ALA A 139 -18.20 14.67 -10.11
CA ALA A 139 -19.49 14.84 -9.44
C ALA A 139 -19.40 14.48 -7.95
N TYR A 140 -18.73 13.37 -7.63
CA TYR A 140 -18.48 12.94 -6.24
C TYR A 140 -17.62 13.95 -5.46
N GLN A 141 -16.54 14.46 -6.05
CA GLN A 141 -15.69 15.47 -5.41
C GLN A 141 -16.46 16.75 -5.08
N LYS A 142 -17.36 17.20 -5.97
CA LYS A 142 -18.24 18.36 -5.69
C LYS A 142 -19.20 18.12 -4.53
N THR A 143 -19.70 16.89 -4.38
CA THR A 143 -20.63 16.55 -3.30
C THR A 143 -19.91 16.31 -1.97
N ALA A 144 -18.77 15.61 -2.00
CA ALA A 144 -18.02 15.24 -0.80
C ALA A 144 -17.13 16.38 -0.28
N PHE A 145 -16.57 17.19 -1.20
CA PHE A 145 -15.59 18.24 -0.93
C PHE A 145 -15.99 19.55 -1.63
N PRO A 146 -17.14 20.16 -1.29
CA PRO A 146 -17.67 21.33 -2.01
C PRO A 146 -16.75 22.56 -1.96
N GLN A 147 -15.88 22.65 -0.95
CA GLN A 147 -14.86 23.70 -0.81
C GLN A 147 -13.43 23.13 -0.89
N GLY A 148 -13.27 21.93 -1.45
CA GLY A 148 -12.03 21.17 -1.36
C GLY A 148 -11.86 20.44 -0.02
N ILE A 149 -10.65 19.95 0.22
CA ILE A 149 -10.28 19.21 1.43
C ILE A 149 -9.58 20.20 2.37
N PRO A 150 -10.08 20.41 3.60
CA PRO A 150 -9.44 21.28 4.57
C PRO A 150 -8.11 20.66 5.04
N GLU A 151 -7.15 21.52 5.37
CA GLU A 151 -5.87 21.11 5.96
C GLU A 151 -6.13 20.43 7.32
N CYS A 152 -5.87 19.12 7.41
CA CYS A 152 -6.06 18.36 8.63
C CYS A 152 -4.75 18.18 9.43
N GLY A 153 -3.60 18.12 8.77
CA GLY A 153 -2.31 17.80 9.39
C GLY A 153 -2.08 16.28 9.55
N ALA A 154 -0.82 15.88 9.68
CA ALA A 154 -0.41 14.47 9.74
C ALA A 154 -0.92 13.76 11.01
N ASP A 155 -0.86 14.42 12.16
CA ASP A 155 -1.27 13.83 13.43
C ASP A 155 -2.77 13.52 13.45
N ALA A 156 -3.59 14.43 12.92
CA ALA A 156 -5.03 14.21 12.80
C ALA A 156 -5.34 13.02 11.89
N LEU A 157 -4.63 12.91 10.75
CA LEU A 157 -4.77 11.77 9.83
C LEU A 157 -4.41 10.45 10.52
N HIS A 158 -3.22 10.34 11.09
CA HIS A 158 -2.78 9.11 11.77
C HIS A 158 -3.71 8.73 12.93
N PHE A 159 -4.04 9.69 13.79
CA PHE A 159 -4.88 9.43 14.95
C PHE A 159 -6.29 8.97 14.54
N SER A 160 -6.86 9.58 13.50
CA SER A 160 -8.15 9.16 12.95
C SER A 160 -8.11 7.73 12.41
N LEU A 161 -7.08 7.37 11.63
CA LEU A 161 -6.92 6.02 11.07
C LEU A 161 -6.74 4.96 12.15
N ILE A 162 -5.98 5.25 13.21
CA ILE A 162 -5.84 4.36 14.37
C ILE A 162 -7.17 4.20 15.11
N CYS A 163 -7.96 5.28 15.26
CA CYS A 163 -9.27 5.17 15.89
C CYS A 163 -10.27 4.37 15.03
N TYR A 164 -10.11 4.36 13.71
CA TYR A 164 -10.96 3.59 12.82
C TYR A 164 -10.71 2.07 12.89
N THR A 165 -9.49 1.63 13.21
CA THR A 165 -9.12 0.21 13.16
C THR A 165 -9.77 -0.63 14.27
N THR A 166 -10.40 -0.02 15.28
CA THR A 166 -11.11 -0.74 16.35
C THR A 166 -12.43 -1.40 15.90
N GLY A 167 -12.95 -1.09 14.71
CA GLY A 167 -14.29 -1.48 14.27
C GLY A 167 -14.44 -2.86 13.61
N GLY A 168 -13.34 -3.61 13.39
CA GLY A 168 -13.39 -4.98 12.83
C GLY A 168 -13.92 -5.11 11.39
N GLY A 169 -14.13 -3.99 10.68
CA GLY A 169 -14.60 -3.94 9.30
C GLY A 169 -13.88 -2.85 8.51
N ASP A 170 -14.21 -2.74 7.22
CA ASP A 170 -13.60 -1.73 6.36
C ASP A 170 -13.95 -0.31 6.80
N ILE A 171 -13.03 0.62 6.53
CA ILE A 171 -13.09 1.99 7.01
C ILE A 171 -13.69 2.87 5.91
N ASN A 172 -14.87 3.43 6.15
CA ASN A 172 -15.40 4.48 5.29
C ASN A 172 -14.69 5.78 5.60
N PHE A 173 -13.87 6.25 4.66
CA PHE A 173 -13.03 7.42 4.84
C PHE A 173 -13.86 8.71 4.75
N ASP A 174 -13.90 9.47 5.85
CA ASP A 174 -14.56 10.76 5.91
C ASP A 174 -13.59 11.83 6.41
N VAL A 175 -13.26 12.78 5.52
CA VAL A 175 -12.36 13.91 5.81
C VAL A 175 -12.90 14.78 6.95
N ASN A 176 -14.22 14.88 7.13
CA ASN A 176 -14.80 15.68 8.21
C ASN A 176 -14.45 15.11 9.58
N VAL A 177 -14.36 13.79 9.70
CA VAL A 177 -13.94 13.12 10.93
C VAL A 177 -12.49 13.46 11.24
N ILE A 178 -11.62 13.44 10.23
CA ILE A 178 -10.19 13.78 10.36
C ILE A 178 -10.02 15.25 10.76
N HIS A 179 -10.80 16.15 10.14
CA HIS A 179 -10.82 17.55 10.49
C HIS A 179 -11.34 17.78 11.93
N GLY A 180 -12.25 16.94 12.41
CA GLY A 180 -12.64 16.87 13.82
C GLY A 180 -11.45 16.51 14.73
N TYR A 181 -10.67 15.49 14.36
CA TYR A 181 -9.47 15.11 15.10
C TYR A 181 -8.37 16.19 15.09
N ARG A 182 -8.27 17.03 14.06
CA ARG A 182 -7.40 18.22 14.11
C ARG A 182 -7.74 19.13 15.29
N ARG A 183 -9.02 19.32 15.60
CA ARG A 183 -9.46 20.11 16.76
C ARG A 183 -9.07 19.44 18.08
N PHE A 184 -9.14 18.11 18.13
CA PHE A 184 -8.68 17.34 19.27
C PHE A 184 -7.16 17.49 19.49
N CYS A 185 -6.35 17.34 18.44
CA CYS A 185 -4.90 17.56 18.51
C CYS A 185 -4.57 19.00 18.95
N ASN A 186 -5.29 20.00 18.42
CA ASN A 186 -5.14 21.39 18.83
C ASN A 186 -5.54 21.60 20.30
N LYS A 187 -6.53 20.86 20.81
CA LYS A 187 -6.89 20.92 22.23
C LYS A 187 -5.78 20.38 23.13
N ILE A 188 -5.11 19.29 22.74
CA ILE A 188 -3.92 18.77 23.44
C ILE A 188 -2.79 19.80 23.43
N TRP A 189 -2.54 20.42 22.28
CA TRP A 189 -1.52 21.48 22.16
C TRP A 189 -1.78 22.65 23.11
N ASN A 190 -3.02 23.16 23.15
CA ASN A 190 -3.38 24.26 24.06
C ASN A 190 -3.34 23.88 25.56
N ALA A 191 -3.30 22.60 25.89
CA ALA A 191 -3.19 22.11 27.26
C ALA A 191 -1.73 21.82 27.67
N SER A 192 -0.79 21.84 26.72
CA SER A 192 0.64 21.56 26.94
C SER A 192 1.43 22.80 27.35
#